data_AF-A0A8G2CPK8-F1
#
_entry.id   AF-A0A8G2CPK8-F1
#
_cell.length_a   1.000
_cell.length_b   1.000
_cell.length_c   1.000
_cell.angle_alpha   90.00
_cell.angle_beta   90.00
_cell.angle_gamma   90.00
#
_symmetry.space_group_name_H-M   'P 1'
#
loop_
_entity.id
_entity.type
_entity.pdbx_description
1 polymer ?
#
loop_
_entity_poly.entity_id
_entity_poly.type
_entity_poly.pdbx_seq_one_letter_code
_entity_poly.pdbx_strand_id
1 'polypeptide(L)' 'MVESVVEGTSGDDPQFEADAHIAFILEHPGMSDWLKTALQEALPRDPIAVLNDLEILNLVLRKRSEALITGMFAK' A
#
# COMPACT_ATOMS: atom_id res chain seq x y z
N MET A 1 21.41 -3.87 -37.72
CA MET A 1 20.19 -3.22 -37.21
C MET A 1 20.35 -3.13 -35.72
N VAL A 2 20.42 -1.91 -35.21
CA VAL A 2 20.61 -1.61 -33.79
C VAL A 2 19.25 -1.65 -33.11
N GLU A 3 18.99 -2.63 -32.25
CA GLU A 3 17.89 -2.56 -31.29
C GLU A 3 18.50 -2.25 -29.92
N SER A 4 18.51 -0.95 -29.60
CA SER A 4 18.81 -0.42 -28.27
C SER A 4 17.98 0.84 -28.09
N VAL A 5 16.70 0.63 -27.80
CA VAL A 5 15.81 1.59 -27.14
C VAL A 5 15.24 0.76 -26.00
N VAL A 6 15.46 1.08 -24.74
CA VAL A 6 14.71 2.12 -24.02
C VAL A 6 15.58 2.70 -22.89
N GLU A 7 16.13 3.91 -23.09
CA GLU A 7 16.39 4.82 -21.97
C GLU A 7 15.07 5.56 -21.70
N GLY A 8 14.21 4.93 -20.90
CA GLY A 8 13.06 5.57 -20.30
C GLY A 8 13.51 6.16 -18.99
N THR A 9 13.65 7.48 -18.94
CA THR A 9 13.96 8.22 -17.71
C THR A 9 12.93 7.85 -16.64
N SER A 10 13.43 7.26 -15.57
CA SER A 10 12.75 6.69 -14.39
C SER A 10 11.96 7.69 -13.54
N GLY A 11 11.57 8.85 -14.10
CA GLY A 11 10.87 9.93 -13.40
C GLY A 11 9.36 9.97 -13.63
N ASP A 12 8.83 9.33 -14.68
CA ASP A 12 7.41 9.42 -15.07
C ASP A 12 6.69 8.05 -15.08
N ASP A 13 7.28 7.00 -14.50
CA ASP A 13 6.63 5.69 -14.40
C ASP A 13 5.74 5.65 -13.13
N PRO A 14 4.40 5.59 -13.27
CA PRO A 14 3.50 5.57 -12.12
C PRO A 14 3.74 4.37 -11.18
N GLN A 15 4.28 3.27 -11.71
CA GLN A 15 4.66 2.12 -10.90
C GLN A 15 5.88 2.42 -10.04
N PHE A 16 6.90 3.07 -10.62
CA PHE A 16 8.10 3.46 -9.88
C PHE A 16 7.80 4.40 -8.71
N GLU A 17 6.91 5.38 -8.92
CA GLU A 17 6.48 6.28 -7.85
C GLU A 17 5.72 5.54 -6.73
N ALA A 18 4.84 4.60 -7.10
CA ALA A 18 4.11 3.78 -6.14
C ALA A 18 5.06 2.91 -5.30
N ASP A 19 6.04 2.27 -5.95
CA ASP A 19 7.04 1.43 -5.28
C ASP A 19 7.93 2.26 -4.35
N ALA A 20 8.30 3.48 -4.75
CA ALA A 20 9.07 4.40 -3.91
C ALA A 20 8.31 4.81 -2.63
N HIS A 21 7.00 5.06 -2.73
CA HIS A 21 6.17 5.34 -1.56
C HIS A 21 6.07 4.14 -0.62
N ILE A 22 5.94 2.93 -1.16
CA ILE A 22 5.92 1.70 -0.36
C ILE A 22 7.26 1.53 0.36
N ALA A 23 8.38 1.69 -0.34
CA ALA A 23 9.72 1.60 0.25
C ALA A 23 9.90 2.58 1.42
N PHE A 24 9.48 3.84 1.25
CA PHE A 24 9.49 4.84 2.30
C PHE A 24 8.71 4.41 3.56
N ILE A 25 7.53 3.81 3.40
CA ILE A 25 6.70 3.34 4.53
C ILE A 25 7.38 2.16 5.26
N LEU A 26 8.00 1.24 4.51
CA LEU A 26 8.68 0.07 5.09
C LEU A 26 9.88 0.46 5.96
N GLU A 27 10.64 1.48 5.53
CA GLU A 27 11.80 2.00 6.26
C GLU A 27 11.40 2.84 7.49
N HIS A 28 10.19 3.40 7.51
CA HIS A 28 9.78 4.32 8.56
C HIS A 28 9.59 3.62 9.93
N PRO A 29 10.32 4.01 11.00
CA PRO A 29 10.30 3.29 12.29
C PRO A 29 8.98 3.44 13.06
N GLY A 30 8.20 4.49 12.78
CA GLY A 30 6.91 4.73 13.44
C GLY A 30 5.71 4.02 12.81
N MET A 31 5.91 3.22 11.75
CA MET A 31 4.83 2.47 11.11
C MET A 31 4.64 1.13 11.80
N SER A 32 3.38 0.69 11.93
CA SER A 32 3.07 -0.57 12.60
C SER A 32 3.60 -1.77 11.82
N ASP A 33 4.02 -2.80 12.55
CA ASP A 33 4.48 -4.06 11.94
C ASP A 33 3.40 -4.71 11.07
N TRP A 34 2.13 -4.56 11.46
CA TRP A 34 0.99 -5.04 10.67
C TRP A 34 0.92 -4.37 9.29
N LEU A 35 1.09 -3.04 9.22
CA LEU A 35 1.10 -2.31 7.96
C LEU A 35 2.29 -2.72 7.08
N LYS A 36 3.49 -2.81 7.67
CA LYS A 36 4.70 -3.22 6.94
C LYS A 36 4.58 -4.61 6.35
N THR A 37 4.08 -5.56 7.14
CA THR A 37 3.84 -6.93 6.69
C THR A 37 2.83 -6.96 5.55
N ALA A 38 1.71 -6.24 5.68
CA ALA A 38 0.68 -6.18 4.63
C ALA A 38 1.23 -5.63 3.31
N LEU A 39 2.07 -4.58 3.36
CA LEU A 39 2.72 -4.02 2.17
C LEU A 39 3.72 -5.01 1.54
N GLN A 40 4.58 -5.63 2.34
CA GLN A 40 5.56 -6.61 1.85
C GLN A 40 4.88 -7.81 1.19
N GLU A 41 3.78 -8.29 1.75
CA GLU A 41 3.03 -9.40 1.19
C GLU A 41 2.19 -9.02 -0.04
N ALA A 42 1.83 -7.75 -0.21
CA ALA A 42 1.08 -7.26 -1.37
C ALA A 42 1.95 -7.15 -2.63
N LEU A 43 3.24 -6.79 -2.49
CA LEU A 43 4.17 -6.59 -3.62
C LEU A 43 4.20 -7.74 -4.64
N PRO A 44 4.29 -9.04 -4.25
CA PRO A 44 4.31 -10.14 -5.21
C PRO A 44 2.93 -10.64 -5.66
N ARG A 45 1.83 -10.05 -5.16
CA ARG A 45 0.46 -10.53 -5.45
C ARG A 45 -0.11 -9.92 -6.72
N ASP A 46 -1.13 -10.58 -7.27
CA ASP A 46 -1.93 -10.05 -8.38
C ASP A 46 -2.57 -8.70 -7.96
N PRO A 47 -2.33 -7.60 -8.69
CA PRO A 47 -2.86 -6.29 -8.33
C PRO A 47 -4.40 -6.24 -8.27
N ILE A 48 -5.10 -7.06 -9.05
CA ILE A 48 -6.58 -7.12 -9.00
C ILE A 48 -7.03 -7.71 -7.66
N ALA A 49 -6.39 -8.79 -7.20
CA ALA A 49 -6.66 -9.38 -5.89
C ALA A 49 -6.35 -8.41 -4.75
N VAL A 50 -5.21 -7.71 -4.82
CA VAL A 50 -4.82 -6.71 -3.81
C VAL A 50 -5.85 -5.57 -3.73
N LEU A 51 -6.32 -5.04 -4.87
CA LEU A 51 -7.34 -3.99 -4.87
C LEU A 51 -8.66 -4.47 -4.25
N ASN A 52 -9.08 -5.70 -4.53
CA ASN A 52 -10.29 -6.28 -3.91
C ASN A 52 -10.14 -6.40 -2.40
N ASP A 53 -8.99 -6.89 -1.92
CA ASP A 53 -8.73 -7.02 -0.49
C ASP A 53 -8.70 -5.64 0.21
N LEU A 54 -8.09 -4.63 -0.43
CA LEU A 54 -8.06 -3.26 0.09
C LEU A 54 -9.47 -2.66 0.23
N GLU A 55 -10.35 -2.86 -0.74
CA GLU A 55 -11.75 -2.41 -0.66
C GLU A 55 -12.50 -3.10 0.48
N ILE A 56 -12.31 -4.41 0.66
CA ILE A 56 -12.91 -5.17 1.75
C ILE A 56 -12.38 -4.66 3.10
N LEU A 57 -11.06 -4.50 3.26
CA LEU A 57 -10.44 -3.98 4.48
C LEU A 57 -10.96 -2.58 4.81
N ASN A 58 -11.05 -1.71 3.81
CA ASN A 58 -11.60 -0.36 3.97
C ASN A 58 -13.06 -0.42 4.41
N LEU A 59 -13.87 -1.35 3.89
CA LEU A 59 -15.27 -1.53 4.30
C LEU A 59 -15.39 -2.04 5.74
N VAL A 60 -14.60 -3.03 6.15
CA VAL A 60 -14.79 -3.75 7.43
C VAL A 60 -13.97 -3.15 8.58
N LEU A 61 -12.69 -2.86 8.36
CA LEU A 61 -11.80 -2.39 9.42
C LEU A 61 -12.02 -0.90 9.73
N ARG A 62 -12.34 -0.08 8.72
CA ARG A 62 -12.67 1.34 8.96
C ARG A 62 -13.88 1.46 9.87
N LYS A 63 -15.01 0.86 9.48
CA LYS A 63 -16.26 0.89 10.26
C LYS A 63 -16.07 0.38 11.68
N ARG A 64 -15.35 -0.74 11.84
CA ARG A 64 -15.04 -1.29 13.16
C ARG A 64 -14.20 -0.32 14.00
N SER A 65 -13.16 0.26 13.41
CA SER A 65 -12.25 1.19 14.10
C SER A 65 -12.98 2.47 14.51
N GLU A 66 -13.79 3.04 13.62
CA GLU A 66 -14.63 4.21 13.92
C GLU A 66 -15.59 3.94 15.06
N ALA A 67 -16.31 2.81 15.04
CA ALA A 67 -17.23 2.43 16.11
C ALA A 67 -16.51 2.28 17.47
N LEU A 68 -15.32 1.68 17.49
CA LEU A 68 -14.51 1.56 18.70
C LEU A 68 -14.06 2.94 19.20
N ILE A 69 -13.61 3.82 18.31
CA ILE A 69 -13.20 5.18 18.65
C ILE A 69 -14.35 5.98 19.24
N THR A 70 -15.51 5.99 18.59
CA THR A 70 -16.71 6.65 19.13
C THR A 70 -17.08 6.08 20.50
N GLY A 71 -17.02 4.76 20.67
CA GLY A 71 -17.28 4.10 21.95
C GLY A 71 -16.30 4.46 23.06
N MET A 72 -15.05 4.86 22.74
CA MET A 72 -14.07 5.31 23.73
C MET A 72 -14.41 6.68 24.34
N PHE A 73 -15.11 7.54 23.60
CA PHE A 73 -15.47 8.89 24.04
C PHE A 73 -16.93 9.01 24.53
N ALA A 74 -17.74 7.97 24.38
CA ALA A 74 -19.14 7.94 24.81
C ALA A 74 -19.32 7.51 26.29
N LYS A 75 -18.24 7.47 27.08
CA LYS A 75 -18.24 7.14 28.51
C LYS A 75 -18.01 8.36 29.38
#